data_AF-A0A967C5V7-F1
#
_entry.id   AF-A0A967C5V7-F1
#
_cell.length_a   1.000
_cell.length_b   1.000
_cell.length_c   1.000
_cell.angle_alpha   90.00
_cell.angle_beta   90.00
_cell.angle_gamma   90.00
#
_symmetry.space_group_name_H-M   'P 1'
#
loop_
_entity.id
_entity.type
_entity.pdbx_description
1 polymer ?
#
loop_
_entity_poly.entity_id
_entity_poly.type
_entity_poly.pdbx_seq_one_letter_code
_entity_poly.pdbx_strand_id
1 'polypeptide(L)' 'IVASSGFGVGKCRVMAEARAPVDVVGTGSFIPDIWSETYATADIVEYDGTPRVKLGREFLLRHAETRGRRE' A
#
# COMPACT_ATOMS: atom_id res chain seq x y z
N ILE A 1 9.59 -10.99 -12.39
CA ILE A 1 9.31 -9.95 -11.37
C ILE A 1 8.47 -8.84 -11.97
N VAL A 2 7.30 -8.60 -11.39
CA VAL A 2 6.47 -7.42 -11.69
C VAL A 2 6.70 -6.38 -10.61
N ALA A 3 7.07 -5.17 -11.02
CA ALA A 3 7.38 -4.06 -10.13
C ALA A 3 6.24 -3.03 -10.15
N SER A 4 5.39 -3.03 -9.11
CA SER A 4 4.16 -2.21 -9.06
C SER A 4 4.03 -1.31 -7.83
N SER A 5 5.05 -1.24 -6.97
CA SER A 5 5.02 -0.46 -5.72
C SER A 5 5.33 1.03 -5.98
N GLY A 6 4.39 1.72 -6.62
CA GLY A 6 4.50 3.15 -6.94
C GLY A 6 5.75 3.45 -7.77
N PHE A 7 5.94 2.71 -8.87
CA PHE A 7 7.06 2.89 -9.77
C PHE A 7 6.88 4.15 -10.62
N GLY A 8 7.87 5.04 -10.57
CA GLY A 8 8.03 6.19 -11.45
C GLY A 8 9.43 6.19 -12.06
N VAL A 9 9.75 7.24 -12.85
CA VAL A 9 10.98 7.32 -13.65
C VAL A 9 12.25 7.04 -12.82
N GLY A 10 12.36 7.64 -11.62
CA GLY A 10 13.53 7.46 -10.76
C GLY A 10 13.75 6.00 -10.32
N LYS A 11 12.69 5.29 -9.91
CA LYS A 11 12.79 3.87 -9.52
C LYS A 11 13.13 2.99 -10.72
N CYS A 12 12.55 3.26 -11.89
CA CYS A 12 12.90 2.53 -13.12
C CYS A 12 14.39 2.67 -13.46
N ARG A 13 14.94 3.89 -13.37
CA ARG A 13 16.35 4.15 -13.63
C ARG A 13 17.27 3.38 -12.68
N VAL A 14 16.99 3.43 -11.38
CA VAL A 14 17.76 2.71 -10.36
C VAL A 14 17.74 1.20 -10.62
N MET A 15 16.57 0.63 -10.93
CA MET A 15 16.45 -0.81 -11.22
C MET A 15 17.24 -1.20 -12.48
N ALA A 16 17.24 -0.35 -13.51
CA ALA A 16 18.03 -0.58 -14.72
C ALA A 16 19.54 -0.52 -14.45
N GLU A 17 20.02 0.49 -13.70
CA GLU A 17 21.43 0.63 -13.32
C GLU A 17 21.91 -0.54 -12.46
N ALA A 18 21.06 -1.02 -11.54
CA ALA A 18 21.34 -2.19 -10.71
C ALA A 18 21.25 -3.53 -11.47
N ARG A 19 20.83 -3.52 -12.75
CA ARG A 19 20.51 -4.74 -13.52
C ARG A 19 19.55 -5.66 -12.76
N ALA A 20 18.59 -5.07 -12.04
CA ALA A 20 17.60 -5.83 -11.30
C ALA A 20 16.71 -6.59 -12.28
N PRO A 21 16.37 -7.87 -12.03
CA PRO A 21 15.62 -8.71 -12.96
C PRO A 21 14.13 -8.36 -12.94
N VAL A 22 13.75 -7.21 -13.47
CA VAL A 22 12.37 -6.73 -13.60
C VAL A 22 11.85 -7.03 -15.01
N ASP A 23 10.76 -7.79 -15.10
CA ASP A 23 10.15 -8.15 -16.39
C ASP A 23 9.08 -7.13 -16.82
N VAL A 24 8.33 -6.60 -15.85
CA VAL A 24 7.21 -5.67 -16.09
C VAL A 24 7.16 -4.60 -15.01
N VAL A 25 6.89 -3.36 -15.40
CA VAL A 25 6.63 -2.24 -14.48
C VAL A 25 5.16 -1.86 -14.54
N GLY A 26 4.48 -1.90 -13.39
CA GLY A 26 3.12 -1.38 -13.23
C GLY A 26 3.15 -0.01 -12.55
N THR A 27 2.40 0.94 -13.10
CA THR A 27 2.26 2.28 -12.52
C THR A 27 0.80 2.57 -12.15
N GLY A 28 0.60 3.27 -11.04
CA GLY A 28 -0.74 3.57 -10.50
C GLY A 28 -0.85 5.04 -10.09
N SER A 29 -0.25 5.40 -8.96
CA SER A 29 -0.27 6.76 -8.40
C SER A 29 0.50 7.83 -9.21
N PHE A 30 0.92 7.53 -10.44
CA PHE A 30 1.66 8.42 -11.34
C PHE A 30 0.75 9.34 -12.17
N ILE A 31 -0.58 9.22 -12.03
CA ILE A 31 -1.54 9.92 -12.92
C ILE A 31 -2.02 11.29 -12.38
N PRO A 32 -1.84 11.65 -11.08
CA PRO A 32 -1.93 13.05 -10.64
C PRO A 32 -0.63 13.57 -10.00
N ASP A 33 -0.19 14.76 -10.42
CA ASP A 33 0.97 15.50 -9.87
C ASP A 33 0.75 15.99 -8.42
N ILE A 34 -0.50 15.98 -7.94
CA ILE A 34 -0.88 16.48 -6.61
C ILE A 34 -1.12 15.30 -5.66
N TRP A 35 -0.09 14.98 -4.87
CA TRP A 35 -0.02 13.79 -4.02
C TRP A 35 -1.09 13.71 -2.91
N SER A 36 -1.66 14.86 -2.51
CA SER A 36 -2.58 14.97 -1.38
C SER A 36 -4.03 14.58 -1.68
N GLU A 37 -4.44 14.51 -2.95
CA GLU A 37 -5.85 14.35 -3.31
C GLU A 37 -6.30 12.89 -3.49
N THR A 38 -5.36 11.96 -3.71
CA THR A 38 -5.68 10.55 -4.02
C THR A 38 -5.14 9.54 -2.99
N TYR A 39 -4.66 10.00 -1.82
CA TYR A 39 -4.11 9.09 -0.81
C TYR A 39 -5.22 8.53 0.11
N ALA A 40 -6.11 7.73 -0.47
CA ALA A 40 -7.08 6.94 0.28
C ALA A 40 -6.61 5.48 0.33
N THR A 41 -6.51 4.92 1.53
CA THR A 41 -6.22 3.50 1.74
C THR A 41 -7.39 2.87 2.47
N ALA A 42 -7.84 1.73 1.97
CA ALA A 42 -8.82 0.88 2.64
C ALA A 42 -8.10 -0.42 3.01
N ASP A 43 -7.87 -0.62 4.29
CA ASP A 43 -7.28 -1.84 4.82
C ASP A 43 -8.39 -2.74 5.39
N ILE A 44 -8.29 -4.04 5.11
CA ILE A 44 -9.13 -5.03 5.78
C ILE A 44 -8.58 -5.25 7.20
N VAL A 45 -9.45 -5.10 8.20
CA VAL A 45 -9.10 -5.25 9.62
C VAL A 45 -9.73 -6.46 10.29
N GLU A 46 -10.70 -7.10 9.63
CA GLU A 46 -11.43 -8.25 10.14
C GLU A 46 -11.88 -9.15 8.98
N TYR A 47 -11.88 -10.46 9.23
CA TYR A 47 -12.49 -11.46 8.38
C TYR A 47 -13.41 -12.31 9.25
N ASP A 48 -14.71 -12.34 8.94
CA ASP A 48 -15.71 -13.15 9.64
C ASP A 48 -15.64 -13.01 11.17
N GLY A 49 -15.65 -11.79 11.70
CA GLY A 49 -15.56 -11.54 13.15
C GLY A 49 -14.16 -11.77 13.76
N THR A 50 -13.18 -12.21 12.97
CA THR A 50 -11.82 -12.48 13.43
C THR A 50 -10.89 -11.31 13.05
N PRO A 51 -10.38 -10.53 14.03
CA PRO A 51 -9.49 -9.41 13.75
C PRO A 51 -8.18 -9.87 13.13
N ARG A 52 -7.87 -9.41 11.90
CA ARG A 52 -6.62 -9.72 11.20
C ARG A 52 -6.22 -8.57 10.29
N VAL A 53 -4.92 -8.26 10.28
CA VAL A 53 -4.32 -7.20 9.46
C VAL A 53 -3.00 -7.67 8.86
N LYS A 54 -2.52 -6.95 7.84
CA LYS A 54 -1.16 -7.14 7.32
C LYS A 54 -0.13 -6.81 8.39
N LEU A 55 0.96 -7.57 8.44
CA LEU A 55 2.09 -7.28 9.32
C LEU A 55 2.58 -5.84 9.12
N GLY A 56 2.75 -5.08 10.21
CA GLY A 56 3.02 -3.65 10.22
C GLY A 56 1.78 -2.74 10.26
N ARG A 57 0.57 -3.30 10.23
CA ARG A 57 -0.71 -2.58 10.35
C ARG A 57 -1.47 -2.92 11.64
N GLU A 58 -0.83 -3.57 12.62
CA GLU A 58 -1.42 -4.01 13.90
C GLU A 58 -2.04 -2.86 14.72
N PHE A 59 -1.54 -1.63 14.52
CA PHE A 59 -2.08 -0.45 15.18
C PHE A 59 -3.54 -0.12 14.79
N LEU A 60 -4.04 -0.66 13.67
CA LEU A 60 -5.43 -0.51 13.24
C LEU A 60 -6.40 -1.31 14.13
N LEU A 61 -5.96 -2.41 14.73
CA LEU A 61 -6.80 -3.23 15.61
C LEU A 61 -7.21 -2.48 16.88
N ARG A 62 -6.29 -1.67 17.44
CA ARG A 62 -6.57 -0.81 18.61
C ARG A 62 -7.68 0.21 18.35
N HIS A 63 -7.75 0.74 17.13
CA HIS A 63 -8.79 1.69 16.74
C HIS A 63 -10.15 1.01 16.54
N ALA A 64 -10.16 -0.22 16.01
CA ALA A 64 -11.39 -0.99 15.86
C ALA A 64 -12.00 -1.34 17.23
N GLU A 65 -11.20 -1.80 18.19
CA GLU A 65 -11.63 -2.06 19.58
C GLU A 65 -12.23 -0.82 20.26
N THR A 66 -11.68 0.36 19.97
CA THR A 66 -12.17 1.63 20.54
C THR A 66 -13.52 2.05 19.95
N ARG A 67 -13.81 1.66 18.69
CA ARG A 67 -15.11 1.89 18.04
C ARG A 67 -16.19 0.93 18.54
N GLY A 68 -15.84 -0.34 18.79
CA GLY A 68 -16.77 -1.34 19.34
C GLY A 68 -17.15 -1.14 20.81
N ARG A 69 -16.44 -0.27 21.56
CA ARG A 69 -16.75 0.09 22.96
C ARG A 69 -17.64 1.32 23.11
N ARG A 70 -18.09 1.94 22.01
CA ARG A 70 -18.98 3.13 22.01
C ARG A 70 -20.44 2.77 21.74
N GLU A 71 -20.86 1.57 22.12
CA GLU A 71 -22.27 1.14 22.18
C GLU A 71 -22.74 1.05 23.62
#